data_AF-A0A5D2NEP9-F1
#
_entry.id   AF-A0A5D2NEP9-F1
#
_cell.length_a   1.000
_cell.length_b   1.000
_cell.length_c   1.000
_cell.angle_alpha   90.00
_cell.angle_beta   90.00
_cell.angle_gamma   90.00
#
_symmetry.space_group_name_H-M   'P 1'
#
loop_
_entity.id
_entity.type
_entity.pdbx_description
1 polymer ?
#
loop_
_entity_poly.entity_id
_entity_poly.type
_entity_poly.pdbx_seq_one_letter_code
_entity_poly.pdbx_strand_id
1 'polypeptide(L)'
;MEELGLGPNGGLIYCMEHLEENLDEWLAEELDYYLDDDYLVFDCPGQIKLFSHVPMLRNFVEHLKRKNFNVCGVYLLDSQFIADVTKFVSGCMASLSAMVQLELPHVNILSKMDLVTSKRDVENYLDPEPRFLLSELNEWIAPWFKKLNKSLVEQVDEYSMVSFIPINLRRKADNDDDA
;
A
#
# COMPACT_ATOMS: atom_id res chain seq x y z
N MET A 1 -16.77 19.75 -12.01
CA MET A 1 -15.33 20.06 -12.25
C MET A 1 -15.17 21.41 -12.95
N GLU A 2 -15.91 21.68 -14.04
CA GLU A 2 -15.94 23.01 -14.68
C GLU A 2 -16.56 24.11 -13.81
N GLU A 3 -17.60 23.82 -13.01
CA GLU A 3 -18.27 24.83 -12.16
C GLU A 3 -17.38 25.43 -11.06
N LEU A 4 -16.43 24.66 -10.52
CA LEU A 4 -15.49 25.10 -9.47
C LEU A 4 -14.10 25.46 -10.01
N GLY A 5 -13.86 25.27 -11.33
CA GLY A 5 -12.56 25.56 -11.95
C GLY A 5 -11.39 24.71 -11.44
N LEU A 6 -11.66 23.53 -10.85
CA LEU A 6 -10.63 22.68 -10.24
C LEU A 6 -10.02 21.71 -11.27
N GLY A 7 -8.70 21.55 -11.24
CA GLY A 7 -8.02 20.48 -11.97
C GLY A 7 -8.21 19.10 -11.30
N PRO A 8 -7.75 17.99 -11.91
CA PRO A 8 -8.00 16.63 -11.42
C PRO A 8 -7.62 16.39 -9.95
N ASN A 9 -6.44 16.86 -9.51
CA ASN A 9 -6.00 16.73 -8.13
C ASN A 9 -6.78 17.65 -7.17
N GLY A 10 -7.17 18.84 -7.64
CA GLY A 10 -7.96 19.78 -6.84
C GLY A 10 -9.38 19.28 -6.62
N GLY A 11 -9.99 18.69 -7.65
CA GLY A 11 -11.29 18.03 -7.53
C GLY A 11 -11.24 16.84 -6.57
N LEU A 12 -10.16 16.06 -6.60
CA LEU A 12 -9.97 14.95 -5.67
C LEU A 12 -9.89 15.41 -4.21
N ILE A 13 -9.07 16.43 -3.93
CA ILE A 13 -8.96 17.00 -2.58
C ILE A 13 -10.33 17.52 -2.13
N TYR A 14 -11.03 18.27 -2.99
CA TYR A 14 -12.36 18.78 -2.69
C TYR A 14 -13.36 17.67 -2.36
N CYS A 15 -13.38 16.58 -3.11
CA CYS A 15 -14.26 15.43 -2.81
C CYS A 15 -13.92 14.78 -1.47
N MET A 16 -12.63 14.69 -1.12
CA MET A 16 -12.22 14.13 0.17
C MET A 16 -12.57 15.07 1.32
N GLU A 17 -12.40 16.39 1.16
CA GLU A 17 -12.83 17.43 2.11
C GLU A 17 -14.33 17.37 2.34
N HIS A 18 -15.10 17.29 1.26
CA HIS A 18 -16.54 17.17 1.37
C HIS A 18 -16.96 15.85 2.05
N LEU A 19 -16.27 14.73 1.77
CA LEU A 19 -16.54 13.47 2.48
C LEU A 19 -16.25 13.60 3.97
N GLU A 20 -15.14 14.23 4.36
CA GLU A 20 -14.77 14.44 5.77
C GLU A 20 -15.82 15.26 6.53
N GLU A 21 -16.34 16.32 5.92
CA GLU A 21 -17.42 17.15 6.50
C GLU A 21 -18.72 16.37 6.72
N ASN A 22 -18.93 15.27 6.01
CA ASN A 22 -20.17 14.49 6.00
C ASN A 22 -20.00 13.08 6.60
N LEU A 23 -18.92 12.80 7.32
CA LEU A 23 -18.71 11.47 7.93
C LEU A 23 -19.77 11.14 8.98
N ASP A 24 -20.11 12.09 9.85
CA ASP A 24 -20.98 11.83 11.00
C ASP A 24 -22.47 11.82 10.66
N GLU A 25 -22.88 12.47 9.56
CA GLU A 25 -24.27 12.49 9.09
C GLU A 25 -24.48 11.45 7.98
N TRP A 26 -23.87 11.65 6.81
CA TRP A 26 -24.14 10.82 5.65
C TRP A 26 -23.51 9.43 5.74
N LEU A 27 -22.20 9.34 5.95
CA LEU A 27 -21.51 8.05 5.94
C LEU A 27 -21.97 7.18 7.13
N ALA A 28 -22.10 7.77 8.32
CA ALA A 28 -22.55 7.08 9.50
C ALA A 28 -23.93 6.45 9.34
N GLU A 29 -24.89 7.17 8.73
CA GLU A 29 -26.23 6.64 8.44
C GLU A 29 -26.18 5.48 7.44
N GLU A 30 -25.35 5.58 6.40
CA GLU A 30 -25.18 4.51 5.42
C GLU A 30 -24.51 3.26 6.04
N LEU A 31 -23.60 3.44 6.99
CA LEU A 31 -22.93 2.34 7.69
C LEU A 31 -23.86 1.59 8.66
N ASP A 32 -24.87 2.26 9.22
CA ASP A 32 -25.81 1.66 10.17
C ASP A 32 -26.75 0.60 9.52
N TYR A 33 -26.78 0.49 8.18
CA TYR A 33 -27.54 -0.55 7.46
C TYR A 33 -26.84 -1.90 7.35
N TYR A 34 -25.54 -1.97 7.65
CA TYR A 34 -24.76 -3.21 7.57
C TYR A 34 -24.78 -3.98 8.90
N LEU A 35 -24.58 -5.29 8.82
CA LEU A 35 -24.55 -6.17 9.98
C LEU A 35 -23.13 -6.26 10.58
N ASP A 36 -23.04 -6.67 11.85
CA ASP A 36 -21.77 -6.78 12.58
C ASP A 36 -20.77 -7.78 11.94
N ASP A 37 -21.23 -8.70 11.09
CA ASP A 37 -20.44 -9.72 10.41
C ASP A 37 -20.14 -9.41 8.93
N ASP A 38 -20.56 -8.23 8.44
CA ASP A 38 -20.29 -7.80 7.07
C ASP A 38 -18.84 -7.30 6.91
N TYR A 39 -18.27 -7.59 5.74
CA TYR A 39 -16.98 -7.03 5.31
C TYR A 39 -17.21 -5.87 4.33
N LEU A 40 -16.76 -4.68 4.72
CA LEU A 40 -16.78 -3.49 3.87
C LEU A 40 -15.43 -3.27 3.20
N VAL A 41 -15.44 -3.09 1.88
CA VAL A 41 -14.23 -2.78 1.10
C VAL A 41 -14.35 -1.37 0.56
N PHE A 42 -13.45 -0.50 1.00
CA PHE A 42 -13.35 0.87 0.52
C PHE A 42 -12.24 0.97 -0.52
N ASP A 43 -12.59 1.39 -1.74
CA ASP A 43 -11.60 1.69 -2.78
C ASP A 43 -11.10 3.13 -2.59
N CYS A 44 -9.86 3.25 -2.14
CA CYS A 44 -9.23 4.54 -1.88
C CYS A 44 -8.63 5.13 -3.17
N PRO A 45 -8.60 6.47 -3.32
CA PRO A 45 -7.98 7.06 -4.49
C PRO A 45 -6.47 6.72 -4.58
N GLY A 46 -6.01 6.40 -5.79
CA GLY A 46 -4.65 5.88 -6.03
C GLY A 46 -3.51 6.90 -5.89
N GLN A 47 -3.79 8.15 -5.57
CA GLN A 47 -2.77 9.20 -5.45
C GLN A 47 -2.07 9.11 -4.09
N ILE A 48 -0.81 8.66 -4.10
CA ILE A 48 0.03 8.51 -2.88
C ILE A 48 0.09 9.78 -2.01
N LYS A 49 -0.06 10.97 -2.61
CA LYS A 49 -0.01 12.26 -1.92
C LYS A 49 -1.14 12.46 -0.91
N LEU A 50 -2.28 11.77 -1.09
CA LEU A 50 -3.38 11.80 -0.14
C LEU A 50 -3.01 11.12 1.18
N PHE A 51 -2.05 10.20 1.15
CA PHE A 51 -1.53 9.50 2.33
C PHE A 51 -0.33 10.23 2.96
N SER A 52 0.10 11.39 2.44
CA SER A 52 1.30 12.06 2.97
C SER A 52 1.10 13.51 3.39
N HIS A 53 0.09 14.22 2.86
CA HIS A 53 -0.04 15.67 3.07
C HIS A 53 -1.35 16.14 3.68
N VAL A 54 -2.40 15.32 3.67
CA VAL A 54 -3.72 15.72 4.20
C VAL A 54 -4.24 14.61 5.13
N PRO A 55 -4.64 14.91 6.37
CA PRO A 55 -5.05 13.89 7.34
C PRO A 55 -6.41 13.22 7.04
N MET A 56 -7.01 13.46 5.87
CA MET A 56 -8.38 13.03 5.56
C MET A 56 -8.58 11.53 5.70
N LEU A 57 -7.68 10.72 5.14
CA LEU A 57 -7.79 9.27 5.23
C LEU A 57 -7.57 8.77 6.65
N ARG A 58 -6.71 9.43 7.44
CA ARG A 58 -6.55 9.11 8.86
C ARG A 58 -7.85 9.43 9.62
N ASN A 59 -8.45 10.58 9.38
CA ASN A 59 -9.69 10.99 10.05
C ASN A 59 -10.87 10.08 9.68
N PHE A 60 -10.94 9.66 8.41
CA PHE A 60 -11.88 8.64 7.94
C PHE A 60 -11.70 7.31 8.67
N VAL A 61 -10.46 6.81 8.77
CA VAL A 61 -10.13 5.60 9.52
C VAL A 61 -10.51 5.71 10.99
N GLU A 62 -10.20 6.83 11.64
CA GLU A 62 -10.55 7.07 13.04
C GLU A 62 -12.07 7.16 13.23
N HIS A 63 -12.82 7.72 12.28
CA HIS A 63 -14.28 7.71 12.31
C HIS A 63 -14.82 6.26 12.27
N LEU A 64 -14.31 5.42 11.36
CA LEU A 64 -14.70 4.00 11.29
C LEU A 64 -14.37 3.26 12.60
N LYS A 65 -13.18 3.47 13.18
CA LYS A 65 -12.81 2.89 14.47
C LYS A 65 -13.76 3.33 15.60
N ARG A 66 -14.18 4.61 15.63
CA ARG A 66 -15.17 5.12 16.62
C ARG A 66 -16.53 4.45 16.46
N LYS A 67 -16.90 4.06 15.24
CA LYS A 67 -18.09 3.26 14.92
C LYS A 67 -17.90 1.75 15.15
N ASN A 68 -16.82 1.37 15.84
CA ASN A 68 -16.53 0.00 16.28
C ASN A 68 -16.17 -0.98 15.14
N PHE A 69 -15.73 -0.47 13.98
CA PHE A 69 -15.18 -1.29 12.91
C PHE A 69 -13.75 -1.73 13.18
N ASN A 70 -13.42 -2.97 12.83
CA ASN A 70 -12.05 -3.45 12.78
C ASN A 70 -11.43 -3.08 11.42
N VAL A 71 -10.60 -2.04 11.40
CA VAL A 71 -10.03 -1.49 10.16
C VAL A 71 -8.64 -2.05 9.90
N CYS A 72 -8.38 -2.42 8.64
CA CYS A 72 -7.07 -2.86 8.14
C CYS A 72 -6.82 -2.23 6.76
N GLY A 73 -5.57 -1.84 6.48
CA GLY A 73 -5.17 -1.35 5.17
C GLY A 73 -4.75 -2.50 4.24
N VAL A 74 -5.25 -2.54 3.01
CA VAL A 74 -4.73 -3.44 1.98
C VAL A 74 -3.86 -2.63 1.03
N TYR A 75 -2.53 -2.80 1.13
CA TYR A 75 -1.57 -2.02 0.36
C TYR A 75 -1.14 -2.80 -0.88
N LEU A 76 -1.52 -2.32 -2.07
CA LEU A 76 -1.16 -2.93 -3.34
C LEU A 76 0.11 -2.30 -3.90
N LEU A 77 1.20 -3.07 -3.97
CA LEU A 77 2.40 -2.73 -4.73
C LEU A 77 2.34 -3.45 -6.09
N ASP A 78 2.71 -2.77 -7.17
CA ASP A 78 2.78 -3.38 -8.50
C ASP A 78 4.01 -4.30 -8.60
N SER A 79 3.84 -5.51 -9.16
CA SER A 79 4.93 -6.46 -9.43
C SER A 79 6.15 -5.86 -10.13
N GLN A 80 5.99 -4.79 -10.92
CA GLN A 80 7.10 -4.09 -11.57
C GLN A 80 8.09 -3.44 -10.58
N PHE A 81 7.68 -3.22 -9.32
CA PHE A 81 8.57 -2.73 -8.28
C PHE A 81 9.56 -3.79 -7.80
N ILE A 82 9.36 -5.05 -8.14
CA ILE A 82 10.27 -6.15 -7.83
C ILE A 82 11.25 -6.44 -8.98
N ALA A 83 11.22 -5.62 -10.04
CA ALA A 83 12.15 -5.78 -11.16
C ALA A 83 13.60 -5.39 -10.83
N ASP A 84 13.82 -4.57 -9.80
CA ASP A 84 15.15 -4.19 -9.33
C ASP A 84 15.11 -3.73 -7.87
N VAL A 85 16.26 -3.84 -7.19
CA VAL A 85 16.41 -3.51 -5.76
C VAL A 85 16.04 -2.07 -5.41
N THR A 86 16.28 -1.10 -6.31
CA THR A 86 16.02 0.31 -6.00
C THR A 86 14.52 0.58 -5.95
N LYS A 87 13.76 0.00 -6.88
CA LYS A 87 12.30 0.06 -6.85
C LYS A 87 11.74 -0.71 -5.67
N PHE A 88 12.27 -1.89 -5.38
CA PHE A 88 11.79 -2.71 -4.26
C PHE A 88 11.90 -1.95 -2.94
N VAL A 89 13.10 -1.41 -2.63
CA VAL A 89 13.33 -0.60 -1.42
C VAL A 89 12.41 0.63 -1.42
N SER A 90 12.23 1.30 -2.55
CA SER A 90 11.29 2.43 -2.65
C SER A 90 9.84 2.01 -2.37
N GLY A 91 9.40 0.84 -2.82
CA GLY A 91 8.08 0.28 -2.56
C GLY A 91 7.88 -0.04 -1.08
N CYS A 92 8.87 -0.66 -0.44
CA CYS A 92 8.86 -0.92 1.00
C CYS A 92 8.75 0.38 1.81
N MET A 93 9.54 1.40 1.47
CA MET A 93 9.47 2.71 2.15
C MET A 93 8.12 3.41 1.95
N ALA A 94 7.53 3.30 0.76
CA ALA A 94 6.20 3.85 0.48
C ALA A 94 5.10 3.15 1.30
N SER A 95 5.15 1.81 1.40
CA SER A 95 4.24 1.04 2.26
C SER A 95 4.40 1.41 3.73
N LEU A 96 5.64 1.46 4.23
CA LEU A 96 5.93 1.83 5.62
C LEU A 96 5.44 3.25 5.95
N SER A 97 5.65 4.20 5.03
CA SER A 97 5.13 5.57 5.18
C SER A 97 3.60 5.57 5.31
N ALA A 98 2.90 4.78 4.49
CA ALA A 98 1.44 4.67 4.57
C ALA A 98 0.97 4.03 5.89
N MET A 99 1.66 2.99 6.38
CA MET A 99 1.37 2.38 7.68
C MET A 99 1.49 3.38 8.83
N VAL A 100 2.57 4.17 8.83
CA VAL A 100 2.81 5.19 9.85
C VAL A 100 1.76 6.30 9.78
N GLN A 101 1.38 6.74 8.59
CA GLN A 101 0.38 7.79 8.45
C GLN A 101 -1.02 7.35 8.90
N LEU A 102 -1.44 6.15 8.49
CA LEU A 102 -2.78 5.64 8.77
C LEU A 102 -2.91 5.01 10.16
N GLU A 103 -1.80 4.65 10.79
CA GLU A 103 -1.76 3.97 12.08
C GLU A 103 -2.65 2.70 12.07
N LEU A 104 -2.50 1.90 10.99
CA LEU A 104 -3.26 0.69 10.74
C LEU A 104 -2.37 -0.52 10.49
N PRO A 105 -2.81 -1.73 10.89
CA PRO A 105 -2.21 -2.95 10.39
C PRO A 105 -2.45 -3.01 8.87
N HIS A 106 -1.40 -3.32 8.11
CA HIS A 106 -1.45 -3.43 6.66
C HIS A 106 -1.24 -4.87 6.20
N VAL A 107 -2.07 -5.32 5.27
CA VAL A 107 -1.80 -6.49 4.42
C VAL A 107 -1.15 -5.98 3.14
N ASN A 108 0.15 -6.23 3.00
CA ASN A 108 0.91 -5.84 1.81
C ASN A 108 0.75 -6.90 0.73
N ILE A 109 0.34 -6.49 -0.45
CA ILE A 109 0.08 -7.37 -1.58
C ILE A 109 0.94 -6.93 -2.75
N LEU A 110 1.58 -7.91 -3.37
CA LEU A 110 2.20 -7.73 -4.66
C LEU A 110 1.20 -8.09 -5.76
N SER A 111 0.69 -7.06 -6.41
CA SER A 111 -0.34 -7.13 -7.45
C SER A 111 0.25 -7.38 -8.84
N LYS A 112 -0.58 -7.88 -9.76
CA LYS A 112 -0.25 -8.10 -11.17
C LYS A 112 0.88 -9.11 -11.41
N MET A 113 1.01 -10.12 -10.55
CA MET A 113 2.05 -11.15 -10.70
C MET A 113 1.90 -12.00 -11.96
N ASP A 114 0.78 -11.92 -12.65
CA ASP A 114 0.57 -12.51 -13.97
C ASP A 114 1.39 -11.83 -15.08
N LEU A 115 1.89 -10.61 -14.84
CA LEU A 115 2.77 -9.86 -15.76
C LEU A 115 4.26 -10.20 -15.57
N VAL A 116 4.61 -10.86 -14.47
CA VAL A 116 6.00 -11.27 -14.19
C VAL A 116 6.36 -12.46 -15.07
N THR A 117 7.39 -12.29 -15.90
CA THR A 117 7.91 -13.33 -16.79
C THR A 117 8.90 -14.26 -16.09
N SER A 118 9.71 -13.74 -15.17
CA SER A 118 10.75 -14.48 -14.44
C SER A 118 10.38 -14.59 -12.96
N LYS A 119 9.85 -15.75 -12.55
CA LYS A 119 9.51 -16.00 -11.13
C LYS A 119 10.75 -16.03 -10.22
N ARG A 120 11.89 -16.44 -10.77
CA ARG A 120 13.16 -16.58 -10.03
C ARG A 120 13.68 -15.24 -9.52
N ASP A 121 13.44 -14.16 -10.26
CA ASP A 121 13.87 -12.82 -9.86
C ASP A 121 13.01 -12.29 -8.71
N VAL A 122 11.75 -12.73 -8.61
CA VAL A 122 10.82 -12.33 -7.54
C VAL A 122 11.09 -13.07 -6.23
N GLU A 123 11.47 -14.35 -6.29
CA GLU A 123 11.76 -15.16 -5.10
C GLU A 123 12.81 -14.50 -4.19
N ASN A 124 13.84 -13.88 -4.77
CA ASN A 124 14.88 -13.16 -4.03
C ASN A 124 14.40 -11.91 -3.29
N TYR A 125 13.23 -11.35 -3.65
CA TYR A 125 12.65 -10.15 -3.03
C TYR A 125 11.42 -10.45 -2.18
N LEU A 126 10.86 -11.67 -2.24
CA LEU A 126 9.77 -12.10 -1.34
C LEU A 126 10.29 -12.40 0.08
N ASP A 127 11.49 -12.93 0.17
CA ASP A 127 12.21 -13.16 1.42
C ASP A 127 13.68 -12.72 1.26
N PRO A 128 13.94 -11.41 1.15
CA PRO A 128 15.26 -10.92 0.80
C PRO A 128 16.22 -10.93 1.99
N GLU A 129 17.40 -11.54 1.81
CA GLU A 129 18.46 -11.39 2.79
C GLU A 129 18.99 -9.93 2.80
N PRO A 130 19.10 -9.26 3.96
CA PRO A 130 19.54 -7.87 4.04
C PRO A 130 20.92 -7.63 3.42
N ARG A 131 21.82 -8.62 3.54
CA ARG A 131 23.16 -8.55 2.94
C ARG A 131 23.10 -8.53 1.42
N PHE A 132 22.19 -9.31 0.83
CA PHE A 132 21.95 -9.33 -0.60
C PHE A 132 21.42 -7.98 -1.08
N LEU A 133 20.36 -7.47 -0.45
CA LEU A 133 19.79 -6.15 -0.79
C LEU A 133 20.83 -5.03 -0.70
N LEU A 134 21.63 -5.00 0.37
CA LEU A 134 22.65 -3.97 0.54
C LEU A 134 23.76 -4.06 -0.51
N SER A 135 24.16 -5.28 -0.88
CA SER A 135 25.18 -5.47 -1.92
C SER A 135 24.68 -4.96 -3.26
N GLU A 136 23.48 -5.37 -3.67
CA GLU A 136 22.87 -4.98 -4.94
C GLU A 136 22.63 -3.46 -4.98
N LEU A 137 22.07 -2.88 -3.91
CA LEU A 137 21.79 -1.45 -3.84
C LEU A 137 23.07 -0.59 -3.96
N ASN A 138 24.20 -1.08 -3.43
CA ASN A 138 25.49 -0.40 -3.55
C ASN A 138 26.15 -0.55 -4.93
N GLU A 139 25.73 -1.51 -5.75
CA GLU A 139 26.19 -1.62 -7.15
C GLU A 139 25.48 -0.61 -8.05
N TRP A 140 24.19 -0.36 -7.79
CA TRP A 140 23.37 0.56 -8.58
C TRP A 140 23.49 2.03 -8.16
N ILE A 141 23.77 2.30 -6.88
CA ILE A 141 23.81 3.65 -6.32
C ILE A 141 25.25 4.12 -6.09
N ALA A 142 25.48 5.43 -6.27
CA ALA A 142 26.80 6.02 -6.12
C ALA A 142 27.45 5.73 -4.74
N PRO A 143 28.78 5.52 -4.67
CA PRO A 143 29.46 5.04 -3.46
C PRO A 143 29.32 5.94 -2.21
N TRP A 144 29.03 7.23 -2.37
CA TRP A 144 28.86 8.14 -1.24
C TRP A 144 27.54 7.95 -0.49
N PHE A 145 26.57 7.21 -1.06
CA PHE A 145 25.31 6.87 -0.40
C PHE A 145 25.37 5.57 0.41
N LYS A 146 26.53 4.90 0.52
CA LYS A 146 26.67 3.62 1.27
C LYS A 146 26.06 3.64 2.67
N LYS A 147 26.22 4.75 3.41
CA LYS A 147 25.63 4.89 4.75
C LYS A 147 24.11 4.97 4.70
N LEU A 148 23.55 5.70 3.73
CA LEU A 148 22.11 5.79 3.51
C LEU A 148 21.54 4.43 3.08
N ASN A 149 22.17 3.77 2.12
CA ASN A 149 21.77 2.44 1.63
C ASN A 149 21.70 1.43 2.77
N LYS A 150 22.71 1.44 3.65
CA LYS A 150 22.73 0.60 4.86
C LYS A 150 21.52 0.89 5.75
N SER A 151 21.27 2.16 6.09
CA SER A 151 20.13 2.53 6.93
C SER A 151 18.78 2.19 6.29
N LEU A 152 18.62 2.33 4.97
CA LEU A 152 17.39 1.94 4.27
C LEU A 152 17.15 0.43 4.36
N VAL A 153 18.18 -0.39 4.12
CA VAL A 153 18.07 -1.85 4.20
C VAL A 153 17.82 -2.31 5.63
N GLU A 154 18.48 -1.70 6.63
CA GLU A 154 18.20 -1.96 8.05
C GLU A 154 16.75 -1.64 8.40
N GLN A 155 16.17 -0.55 7.86
CA GLN A 155 14.75 -0.26 8.05
C GLN A 155 13.82 -1.27 7.36
N VAL A 156 14.17 -1.77 6.17
CA VAL A 156 13.39 -2.83 5.52
C VAL A 156 13.41 -4.12 6.35
N ASP A 157 14.58 -4.48 6.88
CA ASP A 157 14.80 -5.70 7.67
C ASP A 157 14.16 -5.62 9.07
N GLU A 158 14.44 -4.56 9.83
CA GLU A 158 13.92 -4.34 11.19
C GLU A 158 12.41 -4.34 11.21
N TYR A 159 11.79 -3.75 10.18
CA TYR A 159 10.34 -3.74 10.13
C TYR A 159 9.80 -5.13 9.83
N SER A 160 10.48 -6.04 9.09
CA SER A 160 10.03 -7.42 8.76
C SER A 160 8.54 -7.56 8.32
N MET A 161 7.85 -6.43 8.14
CA MET A 161 6.40 -6.25 8.13
C MET A 161 5.90 -6.00 6.73
N VAL A 162 6.81 -5.71 5.81
CA VAL A 162 6.49 -5.63 4.39
C VAL A 162 6.72 -6.99 3.73
N SER A 163 6.23 -8.06 4.38
CA SER A 163 6.02 -9.32 3.69
C SER A 163 4.90 -9.10 2.69
N PHE A 164 5.25 -9.13 1.41
CA PHE A 164 4.29 -8.99 0.34
C PHE A 164 3.69 -10.34 -0.01
N ILE A 165 2.37 -10.42 -0.01
CA ILE A 165 1.63 -11.59 -0.49
C ILE A 165 1.48 -11.47 -2.01
N PRO A 166 2.10 -12.36 -2.81
CA PRO A 166 1.96 -12.30 -4.27
C PRO A 166 0.58 -12.79 -4.71
N ILE A 167 -0.15 -11.95 -5.46
CA ILE A 167 -1.42 -12.32 -6.08
C ILE A 167 -1.23 -12.48 -7.58
N ASN A 168 -1.44 -13.71 -8.05
CA ASN A 168 -1.45 -14.07 -9.47
C ASN A 168 -2.88 -14.48 -9.89
N LEU A 169 -3.48 -13.69 -10.78
CA LEU A 169 -4.85 -13.92 -11.24
C LEU A 169 -5.00 -15.16 -12.14
N ARG A 170 -3.91 -15.63 -12.77
CA ARG A 170 -3.93 -16.84 -13.63
C ARG A 170 -3.96 -18.13 -12.82
N ARG A 171 -3.45 -18.11 -11.58
CA ARG A 171 -3.36 -19.30 -10.72
C ARG A 171 -4.72 -19.86 -10.28
N LYS A 172 -5.80 -19.06 -10.32
CA LYS A 172 -7.16 -19.57 -10.03
C LYS A 172 -7.69 -20.55 -11.09
N ALA A 173 -7.04 -20.69 -12.24
CA ALA A 173 -7.43 -21.66 -13.28
C ALA A 173 -6.70 -23.02 -13.18
N ASP A 174 -5.59 -23.11 -12.45
CA ASP A 174 -4.69 -24.29 -12.50
C ASP A 174 -4.78 -25.18 -11.25
N ASN A 175 -5.65 -24.87 -10.29
CA ASN A 175 -5.76 -25.58 -9.01
C ASN A 175 -6.83 -26.70 -8.99
N ASP A 176 -7.43 -27.04 -10.13
CA ASP A 176 -8.35 -28.20 -10.25
C ASP A 176 -7.66 -29.49 -10.76
N ASP A 177 -6.36 -29.47 -11.09
CA ASP A 177 -5.70 -30.58 -11.80
C ASP A 177 -4.54 -31.28 -11.06
N ASP A 178 -4.29 -31.02 -9.77
CA ASP A 178 -3.33 -31.80 -8.98
C ASP A 178 -4.02 -32.61 -7.87
N ALA A 179 -4.63 -33.73 -8.29
CA ALA A 179 -4.99 -34.90 -7.47
C ALA A 179 -4.27 -36.15 -8.00
#